data_AF-V5U2B9-F1
#
_entry.id   AF-V5U2B9-F1
#
_cell.length_a   1.000
_cell.length_b   1.000
_cell.length_c   1.000
_cell.angle_alpha   90.00
_cell.angle_beta   90.00
_cell.angle_gamma   90.00
#
_symmetry.space_group_name_H-M   'P 1'
#
loop_
_entity.id
_entity.type
_entity.pdbx_description
1 polymer ?
#
loop_
_entity_poly.entity_id
_entity_poly.type
_entity_poly.pdbx_seq_one_letter_code
_entity_poly.pdbx_strand_id
1 'polypeptide(L)'
;MFLWETKTGRKAFNLSADFARDSRVLAANQGLYNGFLAAGLFCGLWLGDSGLPFKFFFLVCVLIAGIFGAVTASRKILYVQALPALLALIALWMGL
;
A
#
# COMPACT_ATOMS: atom_id res chain seq x y z
N MET A 1 10.39 -0.39 5.57
CA MET A 1 10.85 0.49 6.68
C MET A 1 11.40 -0.30 7.86
N PHE A 2 10.64 -0.65 8.89
CA PHE A 2 11.21 -1.21 10.14
C PHE A 2 11.65 -2.68 10.08
N LEU A 3 10.92 -3.52 9.33
CA LEU A 3 11.19 -4.96 9.26
C LEU A 3 12.01 -5.38 8.03
N TRP A 4 12.45 -4.43 7.20
CA TRP A 4 13.00 -4.70 5.87
C TRP A 4 14.24 -5.61 5.88
N GLU A 5 15.18 -5.35 6.80
CA GLU A 5 16.43 -6.12 6.94
C GLU A 5 16.25 -7.42 7.76
N THR A 6 15.15 -7.54 8.50
CA THR A 6 14.85 -8.73 9.31
C THR A 6 14.63 -9.96 8.44
N LYS A 7 14.75 -11.16 9.04
CA LYS A 7 14.45 -12.43 8.34
C LYS A 7 13.03 -12.42 7.74
N THR A 8 12.07 -11.85 8.44
CA THR A 8 10.67 -11.76 8.00
C THR A 8 10.51 -10.87 6.77
N GLY A 9 11.09 -9.66 6.79
CA GLY A 9 11.03 -8.74 5.64
C GLY A 9 11.72 -9.32 4.41
N ARG A 10 12.92 -9.88 4.60
CA ARG A 10 13.64 -10.56 3.52
C ARG A 10 12.86 -11.73 2.94
N LYS A 11 12.20 -12.55 3.76
CA LYS A 11 11.37 -13.67 3.29
C LYS A 11 10.12 -13.19 2.54
N ALA A 12 9.47 -12.12 3.01
CA ALA A 12 8.26 -11.59 2.37
C ALA A 12 8.53 -11.12 0.93
N PHE A 13 9.65 -10.42 0.75
CA PHE A 13 10.06 -9.82 -0.54
C PHE A 13 11.13 -10.62 -1.30
N ASN A 14 11.52 -11.80 -0.79
CA ASN A 14 12.55 -12.67 -1.37
C ASN A 14 13.90 -11.96 -1.62
N LEU A 15 14.42 -11.29 -0.60
CA LEU A 15 15.63 -10.45 -0.69
C LEU A 15 16.87 -11.16 -0.12
N SER A 16 18.02 -10.93 -0.73
CA SER A 16 19.31 -11.22 -0.10
C SER A 16 19.56 -10.27 1.08
N ALA A 17 20.49 -10.64 1.97
CA ALA A 17 20.87 -9.77 3.09
C ALA A 17 21.49 -8.46 2.61
N ASP A 18 22.40 -8.52 1.63
CA ASP A 18 23.08 -7.34 1.10
C ASP A 18 22.11 -6.40 0.39
N PHE A 19 21.22 -6.93 -0.46
CA PHE A 19 20.24 -6.10 -1.16
C PHE A 19 19.27 -5.42 -0.18
N ALA A 20 18.84 -6.11 0.89
CA ALA A 20 17.98 -5.51 1.90
C ALA A 20 18.69 -4.36 2.64
N ARG A 21 19.98 -4.54 2.97
CA ARG A 21 20.80 -3.51 3.63
C ARG A 21 21.02 -2.28 2.74
N ASP A 22 21.29 -2.51 1.46
CA ASP A 22 21.60 -1.44 0.50
C ASP A 22 20.33 -0.66 0.10
N SER A 23 19.17 -1.33 0.05
CA SER A 23 17.88 -0.70 -0.29
C SER A 23 17.09 -0.15 0.91
N ARG A 24 17.63 -0.22 2.14
CA ARG A 24 16.87 0.09 3.37
C ARG A 24 16.26 1.49 3.40
N VAL A 25 16.99 2.49 2.91
CA VAL A 25 16.53 3.90 2.91
C VAL A 25 15.42 4.10 1.89
N LEU A 26 15.55 3.50 0.70
CA LEU A 26 14.49 3.52 -0.31
C LEU A 26 13.24 2.83 0.20
N ALA A 27 13.37 1.66 0.82
CA ALA A 27 12.27 0.93 1.43
C ALA A 27 11.65 1.63 2.65
N ALA A 28 12.39 2.51 3.33
CA ALA A 28 11.85 3.39 4.36
C ALA A 28 11.01 4.50 3.74
N ASN A 29 11.51 5.16 2.69
CA ASN A 29 10.79 6.23 2.01
C ASN A 29 9.49 5.72 1.35
N GLN A 30 9.54 4.56 0.68
CA GLN A 30 8.34 3.88 0.16
C GLN A 30 7.33 3.55 1.26
N GLY A 31 7.82 3.13 2.43
CA GLY A 31 6.98 2.89 3.60
C GLY A 31 6.30 4.17 4.11
N LEU A 32 7.02 5.30 4.13
CA LEU A 32 6.48 6.59 4.57
C LEU A 32 5.38 7.12 3.63
N TYR A 33 5.59 7.06 2.32
CA TYR A 33 4.55 7.44 1.35
C TYR A 33 3.29 6.59 1.50
N ASN A 34 3.43 5.27 1.64
CA ASN A 34 2.31 4.38 1.92
C ASN A 34 1.64 4.71 3.27
N GLY A 35 2.42 5.16 4.26
CA GLY A 35 1.91 5.68 5.52
C GLY A 35 1.01 6.91 5.34
N PHE A 36 1.37 7.84 4.45
CA PHE A 36 0.51 8.99 4.12
C PHE A 36 -0.79 8.57 3.42
N LEU A 37 -0.74 7.57 2.54
CA LEU A 37 -1.95 7.01 1.92
C LEU A 37 -2.88 6.42 2.99
N ALA A 38 -2.34 5.64 3.92
CA ALA A 38 -3.09 5.07 5.03
C ALA A 38 -3.68 6.16 5.95
N ALA A 39 -2.91 7.20 6.29
CA ALA A 39 -3.39 8.31 7.09
C ALA A 39 -4.55 9.05 6.40
N GLY A 40 -4.46 9.28 5.07
CA GLY A 40 -5.54 9.86 4.29
C GLY A 40 -6.84 9.03 4.33
N LEU A 41 -6.73 7.70 4.27
CA LEU A 41 -7.87 6.79 4.42
C LEU A 41 -8.46 6.82 5.83
N PHE A 42 -7.62 6.84 6.88
CA PHE A 42 -8.10 6.97 8.26
C PHE A 42 -8.81 8.29 8.50
N CYS A 43 -8.29 9.41 7.96
CA CYS A 43 -8.99 10.70 8.00
C CYS A 43 -10.33 10.63 7.27
N GLY A 44 -10.39 9.99 6.10
CA GLY A 44 -11.63 9.78 5.37
C GLY A 44 -12.66 8.92 6.12
N LEU A 45 -12.22 7.95 6.92
CA LEU A 45 -13.11 7.18 7.80
C LEU A 45 -13.58 8.02 8.99
N TRP A 46 -12.69 8.79 9.62
CA TRP A 46 -13.02 9.66 10.76
C TRP A 46 -14.05 10.72 10.41
N LEU A 47 -14.02 11.24 9.18
CA LEU A 47 -14.95 12.27 8.69
C LEU A 47 -16.32 11.72 8.26
N GLY A 48 -16.56 10.41 8.33
CA GLY A 48 -17.84 9.80 7.94
C GLY A 48 -18.21 10.10 6.48
N ASP A 49 -19.40 10.66 6.25
CA ASP A 49 -19.92 10.99 4.91
C ASP A 49 -19.08 12.08 4.23
N SER A 50 -18.61 13.07 4.99
CA SER A 50 -17.74 14.14 4.47
C SER A 50 -16.36 13.63 4.03
N GLY A 51 -15.97 12.42 4.45
CA GLY A 51 -14.71 11.79 4.08
C GLY A 51 -14.75 10.98 2.78
N LEU A 52 -15.89 10.91 2.08
CA LEU A 52 -16.01 10.15 0.83
C LEU A 52 -14.95 10.52 -0.24
N PRO A 53 -14.67 11.82 -0.51
CA PRO A 53 -13.63 12.19 -1.48
C PRO A 53 -12.24 11.70 -1.08
N PHE A 54 -11.91 11.70 0.22
CA PHE A 54 -10.64 11.19 0.74
C PHE A 54 -10.55 9.69 0.52
N LYS A 55 -11.56 8.93 0.97
CA LYS A 55 -11.62 7.48 0.81
C LYS A 55 -11.45 7.08 -0.67
N PHE A 56 -12.19 7.73 -1.56
CA PHE A 56 -12.15 7.44 -2.99
C PHE A 56 -10.77 7.78 -3.60
N PHE A 57 -10.28 9.00 -3.40
CA PHE A 57 -9.01 9.45 -3.98
C PHE A 57 -7.85 8.55 -3.56
N PHE A 58 -7.71 8.30 -2.25
CA PHE A 58 -6.61 7.48 -1.74
C PHE A 58 -6.72 6.02 -2.17
N LEU A 59 -7.93 5.42 -2.21
CA LEU A 59 -8.10 4.05 -2.72
C LEU A 59 -7.74 3.93 -4.20
N VAL A 60 -8.10 4.92 -5.04
CA VAL A 60 -7.68 4.93 -6.45
C VAL A 60 -6.16 5.00 -6.56
N CYS A 61 -5.49 5.85 -5.76
CA CYS A 61 -4.03 5.89 -5.71
C CYS A 61 -3.43 4.54 -5.30
N VAL A 62 -3.97 3.88 -4.27
CA VAL A 62 -3.52 2.56 -3.83
C VAL A 62 -3.73 1.51 -4.93
N LEU A 63 -4.85 1.55 -5.64
CA LEU A 63 -5.14 0.62 -6.75
C LEU A 63 -4.13 0.78 -7.89
N ILE A 64 -3.89 2.02 -8.34
CA ILE A 64 -2.94 2.31 -9.43
C ILE A 64 -1.52 1.90 -9.01
N ALA A 65 -1.08 2.29 -7.81
CA ALA A 65 0.23 1.91 -7.29
C ALA A 65 0.37 0.38 -7.16
N GLY A 66 -0.69 -0.30 -6.72
CA GLY A 66 -0.74 -1.75 -6.61
C GLY A 66 -0.62 -2.44 -7.97
N ILE A 67 -1.32 -1.96 -9.01
CA ILE A 67 -1.20 -2.48 -10.38
C ILE A 67 0.22 -2.26 -10.90
N PHE A 68 0.75 -1.04 -10.78
CA PHE A 68 2.11 -0.73 -11.23
C PHE A 68 3.15 -1.59 -10.51
N GLY A 69 3.05 -1.73 -9.18
CA GLY A 69 3.92 -2.57 -8.38
C GLY A 69 3.81 -4.06 -8.73
N ALA A 70 2.61 -4.54 -9.06
CA ALA A 70 2.40 -5.91 -9.51
C ALA A 70 3.11 -6.23 -10.82
N VAL A 71 3.12 -5.27 -11.76
CA VAL A 71 3.80 -5.38 -13.05
C VAL A 71 5.32 -5.26 -12.91
N THR A 72 5.79 -4.36 -12.05
CA THR A 72 7.22 -3.97 -12.00
C THR A 72 8.05 -4.67 -10.93
N ALA A 73 7.46 -4.99 -9.77
CA ALA A 73 8.21 -5.48 -8.61
C ALA A 73 7.82 -6.91 -8.20
N SER A 74 6.53 -7.19 -8.00
CA SER A 74 6.10 -8.53 -7.59
C SER A 74 4.62 -8.77 -7.82
N ARG A 75 4.27 -9.88 -8.47
CA ARG A 75 2.87 -10.31 -8.65
C ARG A 75 2.09 -10.43 -7.33
N LYS A 76 2.76 -10.63 -6.19
CA LYS A 76 2.11 -10.66 -4.87
C LYS A 76 1.39 -9.35 -4.55
N ILE A 77 1.90 -8.22 -5.03
CA ILE A 77 1.34 -6.87 -4.81
C ILE A 77 -0.08 -6.77 -5.37
N LEU A 78 -0.39 -7.48 -6.45
CA LEU A 78 -1.75 -7.56 -7.00
C LEU A 78 -2.75 -8.02 -5.93
N TYR A 79 -2.39 -9.06 -5.17
CA TYR A 79 -3.28 -9.70 -4.20
C TYR A 79 -3.31 -8.98 -2.85
N VAL A 80 -2.19 -8.38 -2.42
CA VAL A 80 -2.10 -7.73 -1.10
C VAL A 80 -2.40 -6.23 -1.12
N GLN A 81 -2.43 -5.59 -2.29
CA GLN A 81 -2.62 -4.15 -2.42
C GLN A 81 -3.70 -3.78 -3.44
N ALA A 82 -3.56 -4.21 -4.71
CA ALA A 82 -4.48 -3.80 -5.76
C ALA A 82 -5.89 -4.39 -5.56
N LEU A 83 -5.99 -5.70 -5.32
CA LEU A 83 -7.28 -6.37 -5.13
C LEU A 83 -8.05 -5.84 -3.90
N PRO A 84 -7.44 -5.68 -2.70
CA PRO A 84 -8.12 -5.07 -1.57
C PRO A 84 -8.61 -3.64 -1.85
N ALA A 85 -7.80 -2.82 -2.54
CA ALA A 85 -8.21 -1.46 -2.89
C ALA A 85 -9.39 -1.45 -3.87
N LEU A 86 -9.40 -2.35 -4.85
CA LEU A 86 -10.52 -2.52 -5.78
C LEU A 86 -11.80 -2.95 -5.04
N LEU A 87 -11.70 -3.94 -4.14
CA LEU A 87 -12.85 -4.39 -3.35
C LEU A 87 -13.40 -3.28 -2.45
N ALA A 88 -12.53 -2.46 -1.84
CA ALA A 88 -12.94 -1.32 -1.05
C ALA A 88 -13.63 -0.23 -1.91
N LEU A 89 -13.15 0.02 -3.14
CA LEU A 89 -13.81 0.94 -4.07
C LEU A 89 -15.21 0.45 -4.47
N ILE A 90 -15.34 -0.85 -4.74
CA ILE A 90 -16.65 -1.46 -5.03
C ILE A 90 -17.58 -1.33 -3.82
N ALA A 91 -17.08 -1.58 -2.61
CA ALA A 91 -17.86 -1.42 -1.38
C ALA A 91 -18.39 0.03 -1.23
N LEU A 92 -17.51 1.03 -1.39
CA LEU A 92 -17.92 2.44 -1.35
C LEU A 92 -18.95 2.77 -2.43
N TRP A 93 -18.79 2.23 -3.64
CA TRP A 93 -19.76 2.41 -4.73
C TRP A 93 -21.13 1.82 -4.39
N MET A 94 -21.15 0.71 -3.65
CA MET A 94 -22.37 0.05 -3.17
C MET A 94 -22.96 0.71 -1.90
N GLY A 95 -22.31 1.75 -1.36
CA GLY A 95 -22.74 2.42 -0.13
C GLY A 95 -22.46 1.63 1.15
N LEU A 96 -21.49 0.72 1.13
CA LEU A 96 -20.99 -0.02 2.29
C LEU A 96 -19.88 0.74 3.04
#